data_AF-A0A2C6CC01-F1
#
_entry.id   AF-A0A2C6CC01-F1
#
_cell.length_a   1.000
_cell.length_b   1.000
_cell.length_c   1.000
_cell.angle_alpha   90.00
_cell.angle_beta   90.00
_cell.angle_gamma   90.00
#
_symmetry.space_group_name_H-M   'P 1'
#
loop_
_entity.id
_entity.type
_entity.pdbx_description
1 polymer ?
#
loop_
_entity_poly.entity_id
_entity_poly.type
_entity_poly.pdbx_seq_one_letter_code
_entity_poly.pdbx_strand_id
1 'polypeptide(L)'
;MKFNGITKKGREYLAKIQAENKPINFSKIKIGDGRLDNYDNPAELEHLINQKVDKGILTLNQENDTVILTTNIDNVSLRTGYYPREIGVFVNDNGQEIMYYYMNDGDETSWIPPETDGPFKIELKLNLIASNAQSITVPNSGKDLYITKEFLEANYTQKGGYTGTAQEIDDRVVSALGKEDGKFPLTEAVKGNVYYFTGNKKFYICKESQNRRVSVPDGNFEELSIWENRKRLENLISSRNEGRNTILKIGNVVIENITIPGTVGIRTAILKTSFKNIISVSLTSYITYGQQVDSIQSIHDSNSYILSNKSLRFYCNGNQTVDICVIGLI
;
A
#
# COMPACT_ATOMS: atom_id res chain seq x y z
N MET A 1 24.90 40.21 16.66
CA MET A 1 25.94 39.75 15.70
C MET A 1 27.27 40.50 15.80
N LYS A 2 28.39 39.81 16.03
CA LYS A 2 29.76 40.39 16.14
C LYS A 2 30.58 40.34 14.85
N PHE A 3 30.40 39.31 14.02
CA PHE A 3 31.05 39.19 12.72
C PHE A 3 30.23 38.31 11.77
N ASN A 4 30.22 38.65 10.48
CA ASN A 4 29.53 37.90 9.44
C ASN A 4 30.23 38.17 8.10
N GLY A 5 31.05 37.23 7.61
CA GLY A 5 31.80 37.46 6.38
C GLY A 5 32.63 36.28 5.86
N ILE A 6 33.07 36.43 4.60
CA ILE A 6 34.03 35.53 3.96
C ILE A 6 35.42 35.66 4.60
N THR A 7 36.08 34.54 4.88
CA THR A 7 37.44 34.55 5.45
C THR A 7 38.46 34.89 4.35
N LYS A 8 39.70 35.17 4.73
CA LYS A 8 40.80 35.37 3.78
C LYS A 8 41.04 34.12 2.92
N LYS A 9 41.08 32.94 3.54
CA LYS A 9 41.18 31.67 2.82
C LYS A 9 39.98 31.41 1.92
N GLY A 10 38.78 31.82 2.35
CA GLY A 10 37.58 31.78 1.52
C GLY A 10 37.68 32.68 0.28
N ARG A 11 38.22 33.89 0.41
CA ARG A 11 38.47 34.79 -0.73
C ARG A 11 39.54 34.24 -1.68
N GLU A 12 40.63 33.69 -1.15
CA GLU A 12 41.68 33.03 -1.94
C GLU A 12 41.09 31.87 -2.76
N TYR A 13 40.27 31.02 -2.12
CA TYR A 13 39.56 29.93 -2.77
C TYR A 13 38.57 30.44 -3.84
N LEU A 14 37.78 31.47 -3.52
CA LEU A 14 36.81 32.06 -4.45
C LEU A 14 37.50 32.60 -5.71
N ALA A 15 38.61 33.32 -5.56
CA ALA A 15 39.37 33.85 -6.69
C ALA A 15 39.95 32.72 -7.56
N LYS A 16 40.45 31.64 -6.92
CA LYS A 16 40.98 30.47 -7.61
C LYS A 16 39.91 29.78 -8.46
N ILE A 17 38.76 29.42 -7.89
CA ILE A 17 37.70 28.72 -8.63
C ILE A 17 37.06 29.58 -9.72
N GLN A 18 37.02 30.91 -9.54
CA GLN A 18 36.56 31.85 -10.57
C GLN A 18 37.52 31.88 -11.76
N ALA A 19 38.83 31.90 -11.50
CA ALA A 19 39.85 31.81 -12.55
C ALA A 19 39.80 30.45 -13.28
N GLU A 20 39.48 29.38 -12.56
CA GLU A 20 39.35 28.02 -13.12
C GLU A 20 37.97 27.73 -13.74
N ASN A 21 37.00 28.64 -13.63
CA ASN A 21 35.61 28.45 -14.03
C ASN A 21 34.98 27.16 -13.46
N LYS A 22 35.25 26.88 -12.18
CA LYS A 22 34.75 25.70 -11.45
C LYS A 22 33.70 26.09 -10.41
N PRO A 23 32.78 25.18 -10.07
CA PRO A 23 31.80 25.46 -9.03
C PRO A 23 32.43 25.49 -7.63
N ILE A 24 31.84 26.29 -6.73
CA ILE A 24 32.15 26.25 -5.29
C ILE A 24 31.67 24.90 -4.76
N ASN A 25 32.56 24.17 -4.08
CA ASN A 25 32.25 22.85 -3.54
C ASN A 25 32.02 22.92 -2.02
N PHE A 26 30.79 23.20 -1.60
CA PHE A 26 30.44 23.26 -0.19
C PHE A 26 30.41 21.85 0.41
N SER A 27 31.09 21.70 1.56
CA SER A 27 31.33 20.40 2.18
C SER A 27 30.51 20.20 3.44
N LYS A 28 30.57 21.10 4.42
CA LYS A 28 29.89 20.97 5.70
C LYS A 28 29.76 22.31 6.40
N ILE A 29 28.98 22.33 7.48
CA ILE A 29 28.87 23.45 8.40
C ILE A 29 29.35 22.97 9.77
N LYS A 30 30.21 23.74 10.42
CA LYS A 30 30.62 23.48 11.80
C LYS A 30 30.04 24.55 12.70
N ILE A 31 29.65 24.15 13.90
CA ILE A 31 29.02 25.04 14.88
C ILE A 31 29.75 24.90 16.22
N GLY A 32 29.95 26.01 16.90
CA GLY A 32 30.67 26.10 18.16
C GLY A 32 30.07 27.10 19.14
N ASP A 33 30.64 27.18 20.33
CA ASP A 33 30.31 28.18 21.37
C ASP A 33 31.45 29.18 21.62
N GLY A 34 32.39 29.28 20.67
CA GLY A 34 33.50 30.22 20.72
C GLY A 34 33.05 31.68 20.71
N ARG A 35 33.83 32.52 21.42
CA ARG A 35 33.61 33.97 21.50
C ARG A 35 34.80 34.68 20.87
N LEU A 36 34.50 35.72 20.10
CA LEU A 36 35.51 36.67 19.64
C LEU A 36 35.90 37.63 20.76
N ASP A 37 37.21 37.71 21.00
CA ASP A 37 37.85 38.71 21.83
C ASP A 37 38.19 39.98 21.01
N ASN A 38 38.47 41.09 21.69
CA ASN A 38 38.72 42.39 21.04
C ASN A 38 39.99 42.42 20.16
N TYR A 39 40.86 41.42 20.29
CA TYR A 39 42.11 41.31 19.52
C TYR A 39 42.01 40.28 18.38
N ASP A 40 40.91 39.55 18.28
CA ASP A 40 40.73 38.55 17.25
C ASP A 40 40.45 39.21 15.90
N ASN A 41 41.09 38.70 14.85
CA ASN A 41 40.74 39.04 13.49
C ASN A 41 39.92 37.90 12.88
N PRO A 42 38.57 37.95 12.96
CA PRO A 42 37.71 36.86 12.50
C PRO A 42 37.86 36.55 11.00
N ALA A 43 38.34 37.49 10.18
CA ALA A 43 38.57 37.26 8.77
C ALA A 43 39.82 36.39 8.50
N GLU A 44 40.75 36.29 9.45
CA GLU A 44 41.99 35.48 9.33
C GLU A 44 41.84 34.09 9.97
N LEU A 45 40.69 33.78 10.59
CA LEU A 45 40.46 32.46 11.18
C LEU A 45 40.41 31.38 10.09
N GLU A 46 41.06 30.25 10.36
CA GLU A 46 41.02 29.04 9.52
C GLU A 46 40.15 27.93 10.14
N HIS A 47 39.88 28.02 11.45
CA HIS A 47 39.06 27.10 12.21
C HIS A 47 38.16 27.87 13.19
N LEU A 48 37.13 27.19 13.70
CA LEU A 48 36.31 27.70 14.80
C LEU A 48 37.13 27.81 16.09
N ILE A 49 36.76 28.76 16.95
CA ILE A 49 37.44 29.01 18.22
C ILE A 49 37.20 27.85 19.20
N ASN A 50 35.96 27.36 19.28
CA ASN A 50 35.56 26.19 20.07
C ASN A 50 34.42 25.41 19.39
N GLN A 51 34.79 24.57 18.43
CA GLN A 51 33.88 23.67 17.72
C GLN A 51 33.19 22.68 18.66
N LYS A 52 31.88 22.50 18.48
CA LYS A 52 31.07 21.50 19.20
C LYS A 52 30.55 20.39 18.30
N VAL A 53 30.13 20.75 17.09
CA VAL A 53 29.44 19.81 16.20
C VAL A 53 29.72 20.13 14.74
N ASP A 54 29.77 19.06 13.93
CA ASP A 54 29.81 19.13 12.47
C ASP A 54 28.45 18.67 11.94
N LYS A 55 27.88 19.45 11.03
CA LYS A 55 26.60 19.16 10.39
C LYS A 55 26.76 19.21 8.87
N GLY A 56 26.09 18.28 8.19
CA GLY A 56 26.01 18.29 6.74
C GLY A 56 25.09 19.40 6.23
N ILE A 57 25.17 19.67 4.92
CA ILE A 57 24.29 20.61 4.25
C ILE A 57 23.07 19.83 3.73
N LEU A 58 21.87 20.18 4.19
CA LEU A 58 20.61 19.53 3.80
C LEU A 58 20.16 19.96 2.41
N THR A 59 20.15 21.27 2.17
CA THR A 59 19.83 21.87 0.87
C THR A 59 20.84 22.95 0.52
N LEU A 60 21.09 23.09 -0.77
CA LEU A 60 21.77 24.21 -1.37
C LEU A 60 20.87 24.73 -2.48
N ASN A 61 20.38 25.95 -2.33
CA ASN A 61 19.65 26.68 -3.35
C ASN A 61 20.49 27.88 -3.79
N GLN A 62 20.58 28.12 -5.09
CA GLN A 62 21.27 29.28 -5.63
C GLN A 62 20.24 30.17 -6.33
N GLU A 63 20.07 31.39 -5.82
CA GLU A 63 19.21 32.43 -6.37
C GLU A 63 20.10 33.60 -6.75
N ASN A 64 20.37 33.76 -8.05
CA ASN A 64 21.30 34.76 -8.58
C ASN A 64 22.71 34.67 -7.94
N ASP A 65 23.08 35.68 -7.16
CA ASP A 65 24.35 35.86 -6.44
C ASP A 65 24.26 35.43 -4.95
N THR A 66 23.13 34.81 -4.55
CA THR A 66 22.92 34.34 -3.19
C THR A 66 22.81 32.81 -3.18
N VAL A 67 23.63 32.19 -2.35
CA VAL A 67 23.57 30.76 -2.03
C VAL A 67 22.94 30.61 -0.65
N ILE A 68 21.80 29.91 -0.62
CA ILE A 68 21.08 29.59 0.60
C ILE A 68 21.45 28.16 0.99
N LEU A 69 22.19 28.03 2.09
CA LEU A 69 22.53 26.74 2.69
C LEU A 69 21.58 26.46 3.85
N THR A 70 20.91 25.31 3.83
CA THR A 70 20.10 24.87 4.99
C THR A 70 20.78 23.72 5.69
N THR A 71 20.80 23.76 7.01
CA THR A 71 21.23 22.66 7.87
C THR A 71 20.32 22.53 9.08
N ASN A 72 20.47 21.47 9.86
CA ASN A 72 19.75 21.28 11.11
C ASN A 72 20.75 21.24 12.28
N ILE A 73 20.25 21.62 13.45
CA ILE A 73 20.90 21.30 14.71
C ILE A 73 19.93 20.48 15.54
N ASP A 74 20.41 19.38 16.09
CA ASP A 74 19.73 18.52 17.04
C ASP A 74 20.61 18.36 18.28
N ASN A 75 20.01 17.86 19.37
CA ASN A 75 20.74 17.56 20.60
C ASN A 75 21.06 16.07 20.76
N VAL A 76 21.03 15.28 19.68
CA VAL A 76 21.35 13.85 19.73
C VAL A 76 22.82 13.68 20.12
N SER A 77 23.09 12.83 21.11
CA SER A 77 24.42 12.64 21.71
C SER A 77 25.02 13.89 22.38
N LEU A 78 24.25 14.96 22.57
CA LEU A 78 24.72 16.17 23.24
C LEU A 78 24.65 15.98 24.76
N ARG A 79 25.80 15.74 25.39
CA ARG A 79 25.89 15.55 26.85
C ARG A 79 25.72 16.84 27.65
N THR A 80 26.17 17.96 27.09
CA THR A 80 26.16 19.26 27.75
C THR A 80 25.62 20.28 26.77
N GLY A 81 24.60 21.04 27.18
CA GLY A 81 24.07 22.10 26.35
C GLY A 81 25.08 23.22 26.10
N TYR A 82 24.85 23.99 25.03
CA TYR A 82 25.71 25.11 24.67
C TYR A 82 24.93 26.19 23.90
N TYR A 83 25.52 27.37 23.80
CA TYR A 83 25.05 28.45 22.95
C TYR A 83 25.81 28.39 21.62
N PRO A 84 25.15 28.20 20.46
CA PRO A 84 25.80 28.04 19.16
C PRO A 84 26.26 29.39 18.60
N ARG A 85 27.26 29.99 19.25
CA ARG A 85 27.74 31.36 19.03
C ARG A 85 28.48 31.55 17.72
N GLU A 86 29.12 30.51 17.22
CA GLU A 86 29.91 30.58 15.99
C GLU A 86 29.52 29.51 14.99
N ILE A 87 29.53 29.90 13.72
CA ILE A 87 29.18 29.05 12.58
C ILE A 87 30.25 29.25 11.51
N GLY A 88 30.84 28.14 11.06
CA GLY A 88 31.80 28.10 9.98
C GLY A 88 31.24 27.29 8.82
N VAL A 89 31.27 27.86 7.61
CA VAL A 89 30.88 27.16 6.37
C VAL A 89 32.16 26.73 5.66
N PHE A 90 32.28 25.45 5.36
CA PHE A 90 33.51 24.87 4.82
C PHE A 90 33.33 24.39 3.39
N VAL A 91 34.36 24.60 2.58
CA VAL A 91 34.47 24.12 1.20
C VAL A 91 35.57 23.08 1.08
N ASN A 92 35.48 22.21 0.09
CA ASN A 92 36.50 21.20 -0.21
C ASN A 92 37.24 21.54 -1.49
N ASP A 93 38.55 21.75 -1.38
CA ASP A 93 39.48 21.93 -2.50
C ASP A 93 40.41 20.71 -2.60
N ASN A 94 40.06 19.75 -3.46
CA ASN A 94 40.84 18.53 -3.71
C ASN A 94 41.28 17.74 -2.46
N GLY A 95 40.40 17.67 -1.45
CA GLY A 95 40.65 16.98 -0.18
C GLY A 95 41.09 17.90 0.96
N GLN A 96 41.40 19.17 0.66
CA GLN A 96 41.66 20.19 1.67
C GLN A 96 40.37 20.88 2.08
N GLU A 97 40.08 20.87 3.38
CA GLU A 97 38.96 21.59 3.97
C GLU A 97 39.36 23.04 4.25
N ILE A 98 38.58 24.00 3.72
CA ILE A 98 38.84 25.44 3.86
C ILE A 98 37.62 26.08 4.49
N MET A 99 37.81 26.87 5.57
CA MET A 99 36.73 27.68 6.13
C MET A 99 36.43 28.84 5.19
N TYR A 100 35.37 28.73 4.40
CA TYR A 100 34.98 29.72 3.40
C TYR A 100 34.35 30.94 4.07
N TYR A 101 33.44 30.72 5.01
CA TYR A 101 32.67 31.76 5.65
C TYR A 101 32.63 31.56 7.16
N TYR A 102 32.69 32.66 7.92
CA TYR A 102 32.61 32.64 9.37
C TYR A 102 31.57 33.63 9.88
N MET A 103 30.79 33.20 10.86
CA MET A 103 29.79 33.99 11.55
C MET A 103 29.99 33.84 13.06
N ASN A 104 29.91 34.94 13.79
CA ASN A 104 29.84 34.93 15.24
C ASN A 104 28.73 35.86 15.70
N ASP A 105 27.73 35.31 16.38
CA ASP A 105 26.53 36.05 16.77
C ASP A 105 26.59 36.61 18.20
N GLY A 106 27.72 36.42 18.89
CA GLY A 106 27.90 36.92 20.25
C GLY A 106 26.92 36.27 21.23
N ASP A 107 26.11 37.08 21.92
CA ASP A 107 25.14 36.62 22.92
C ASP A 107 23.71 36.46 22.37
N GLU A 108 23.47 36.66 21.07
CA GLU A 108 22.13 36.63 20.45
C GLU A 108 21.61 35.22 20.11
N THR A 109 22.30 34.17 20.56
CA THR A 109 21.98 32.78 20.19
C THR A 109 21.08 32.08 21.22
N SER A 110 20.23 31.18 20.74
CA SER A 110 19.36 30.37 21.59
C SER A 110 20.11 29.19 22.20
N TRP A 111 19.82 28.88 23.47
CA TRP A 111 20.39 27.71 24.16
C TRP A 111 19.96 26.41 23.49
N ILE A 112 20.93 25.53 23.23
CA ILE A 112 20.68 24.15 22.82
C ILE A 112 20.80 23.27 24.07
N PRO A 113 19.71 22.63 24.53
CA PRO A 113 19.73 21.78 25.71
C PRO A 113 20.41 20.43 25.45
N PRO A 114 20.99 19.78 26.47
CA PRO A 114 21.51 18.42 26.35
C PRO A 114 20.38 17.42 26.01
N GLU A 115 20.74 16.23 25.52
CA GLU A 115 19.78 15.18 25.14
C GLU A 115 18.87 14.76 26.32
N THR A 116 19.40 14.82 27.54
CA THR A 116 18.68 14.46 28.78
C THR A 116 17.46 15.32 29.07
N ASP A 117 17.40 16.54 28.53
CA ASP A 117 16.34 17.50 28.79
C ASP A 117 15.15 17.33 27.82
N GLY A 118 15.24 16.37 26.91
CA GLY A 118 14.22 16.05 25.91
C GLY A 118 14.66 16.36 24.47
N PRO A 119 13.87 15.94 23.47
CA PRO A 119 14.25 16.12 22.06
C PRO A 119 14.23 17.60 21.66
N PHE A 120 15.31 18.06 21.02
CA PHE A 120 15.43 19.42 20.50
C PHE A 120 15.90 19.39 19.04
N LYS A 121 15.29 20.23 18.20
CA LYS A 121 15.70 20.40 16.80
C LYS A 121 15.37 21.79 16.28
N ILE A 122 16.31 22.39 15.56
CA ILE A 122 16.14 23.65 14.83
C ILE A 122 16.68 23.54 13.40
N GLU A 123 16.10 24.32 12.50
CA GLU A 123 16.57 24.50 11.13
C GLU A 123 17.33 25.83 11.03
N LEU A 124 18.53 25.79 10.45
CA LEU A 124 19.34 26.97 10.19
C LEU A 124 19.42 27.21 8.68
N LYS A 125 19.07 28.42 8.25
CA LYS A 125 19.21 28.89 6.87
C LYS A 125 20.26 29.99 6.82
N LEU A 126 21.33 29.76 6.07
CA LEU A 126 22.43 30.67 5.89
C LEU A 126 22.37 31.25 4.46
N ASN A 127 22.13 32.55 4.37
CA ASN A 127 22.14 33.26 3.10
C ASN A 127 23.54 33.84 2.89
N LEU A 128 24.30 33.25 1.98
CA LEU A 128 25.65 33.65 1.65
C LEU A 128 25.64 34.34 0.29
N ILE A 129 26.19 35.54 0.19
CA ILE A 129 26.45 36.14 -1.12
C ILE A 129 27.64 35.38 -1.72
N ALA A 130 27.35 34.46 -2.63
CA ALA A 130 28.35 33.77 -3.42
C ALA A 130 28.30 34.42 -4.81
N SER A 131 29.43 35.00 -5.22
CA SER A 131 29.62 35.46 -6.60
C SER A 131 29.04 34.48 -7.63
N ASN A 132 28.72 34.96 -8.84
CA ASN A 132 28.18 34.25 -10.01
C ASN A 132 28.73 32.83 -10.35
N ALA A 133 29.75 32.33 -9.65
CA ALA A 133 30.16 30.94 -9.69
C ALA A 133 29.02 29.99 -9.28
N GLN A 134 28.85 28.94 -10.06
CA GLN A 134 27.90 27.88 -9.76
C GLN A 134 28.30 27.18 -8.44
N SER A 135 27.35 26.76 -7.61
CA SER A 135 27.64 26.10 -6.34
C SER A 135 27.09 24.68 -6.31
N ILE A 136 27.88 23.74 -5.78
CA ILE A 136 27.51 22.33 -5.61
C ILE A 136 27.76 21.87 -4.17
N THR A 137 27.06 20.81 -3.76
CA THR A 137 27.30 20.13 -2.48
C THR A 137 28.04 18.82 -2.71
N VAL A 138 28.98 18.49 -1.82
CA VAL A 138 29.54 17.13 -1.77
C VAL A 138 28.52 16.22 -1.10
N PRO A 139 28.00 15.18 -1.79
CA PRO A 139 27.21 14.16 -1.13
C PRO A 139 28.14 13.41 -0.17
N ASN A 140 27.81 13.47 1.13
CA ASN A 140 28.37 12.68 2.25
C ASN A 140 29.41 13.38 3.16
N SER A 141 28.96 14.13 4.17
CA SER A 141 29.86 14.73 5.16
C SER A 141 29.24 14.96 6.55
N GLY A 142 28.10 14.34 6.86
CA GLY A 142 27.57 14.25 8.22
C GLY A 142 27.00 12.85 8.46
N LYS A 143 27.61 12.07 9.36
CA LYS A 143 26.88 10.99 10.04
C LYS A 143 25.73 11.68 10.78
N ASP A 144 24.50 11.22 10.61
CA ASP A 144 23.30 11.69 11.34
C ASP A 144 22.59 12.95 10.79
N LEU A 145 22.22 12.94 9.50
CA LEU A 145 21.25 13.91 8.96
C LEU A 145 19.81 13.47 9.25
N TYR A 146 19.21 13.99 10.31
CA TYR A 146 17.76 13.88 10.53
C TYR A 146 17.00 14.83 9.59
N ILE A 147 16.50 14.33 8.48
CA ILE A 147 15.71 15.12 7.52
C ILE A 147 14.29 15.39 8.03
N THR A 148 13.68 16.50 7.60
CA THR A 148 12.25 16.77 7.86
C THR A 148 11.38 15.90 6.94
N LYS A 149 10.12 15.68 7.35
CA LYS A 149 9.15 14.93 6.53
C LYS A 149 8.96 15.61 5.18
N GLU A 150 8.86 16.94 5.20
CA GLU A 150 8.69 17.79 4.03
C GLU A 150 9.89 17.66 3.06
N PHE A 151 11.12 17.62 3.58
CA PHE A 151 12.32 17.43 2.76
C PHE A 151 12.38 16.03 2.14
N LEU A 152 12.04 14.98 2.91
CA LEU A 152 11.96 13.61 2.41
C LEU A 152 10.94 13.50 1.28
N GLU A 153 9.74 14.06 1.49
CA GLU A 153 8.66 14.04 0.52
C GLU A 153 8.98 14.83 -0.75
N ALA A 154 9.72 15.94 -0.67
CA ALA A 154 10.09 16.72 -1.85
C ALA A 154 11.24 16.10 -2.68
N ASN A 155 12.24 15.51 -2.03
CA ASN A 155 13.49 15.13 -2.70
C ASN A 155 13.63 13.63 -3.02
N TYR A 156 13.07 12.74 -2.18
CA TYR A 156 13.27 11.30 -2.34
C TYR A 156 12.15 10.61 -3.11
N THR A 157 10.93 11.15 -3.09
CA THR A 157 9.85 10.65 -3.96
C THR A 157 10.15 10.90 -5.44
N GLN A 158 10.88 11.96 -5.78
CA GLN A 158 11.18 12.35 -7.17
C GLN A 158 12.42 11.67 -7.78
N LYS A 159 13.37 11.18 -6.98
CA LYS A 159 14.67 10.64 -7.49
C LYS A 159 14.82 9.11 -7.42
N GLY A 160 13.83 8.39 -6.90
CA GLY A 160 13.85 6.92 -6.80
C GLY A 160 13.47 6.16 -8.09
N GLY A 161 13.61 6.77 -9.28
CA GLY A 161 13.15 6.19 -10.55
C GLY A 161 11.62 6.08 -10.70
N TYR A 162 10.87 6.54 -9.70
CA TYR A 162 9.42 6.67 -9.72
C TYR A 162 9.09 8.14 -9.94
N THR A 163 8.47 8.48 -11.06
CA THR A 163 8.13 9.86 -11.46
C THR A 163 6.74 10.27 -10.98
N GLY A 164 6.24 9.63 -9.91
CA GLY A 164 4.88 9.81 -9.44
C GLY A 164 4.78 10.29 -8.00
N THR A 165 3.66 10.93 -7.68
CA THR A 165 3.33 11.33 -6.31
C THR A 165 2.98 10.13 -5.43
N ALA A 166 3.04 10.27 -4.09
CA ALA A 166 2.53 9.25 -3.17
C ALA A 166 1.02 8.98 -3.40
N GLN A 167 0.31 9.99 -3.91
CA GLN A 167 -1.08 9.92 -4.33
C GLN A 167 -1.26 8.99 -5.53
N GLU A 168 -0.33 8.97 -6.48
CA GLU A 168 -0.35 8.02 -7.61
C GLU A 168 -0.13 6.55 -7.19
N ILE A 169 0.51 6.29 -6.04
CA ILE A 169 0.62 4.92 -5.49
C ILE A 169 -0.73 4.49 -4.87
N ASP A 170 -1.38 5.38 -4.12
CA ASP A 170 -2.74 5.16 -3.60
C ASP A 170 -3.73 4.98 -4.76
N ASP A 171 -3.64 5.81 -5.80
CA ASP A 171 -4.45 5.71 -7.02
C ASP A 171 -4.17 4.42 -7.79
N ARG A 172 -2.94 3.87 -7.76
CA ARG A 172 -2.65 2.56 -8.36
C ARG A 172 -3.28 1.41 -7.60
N VAL A 173 -3.34 1.46 -6.27
CA VAL A 173 -4.07 0.47 -5.45
C VAL A 173 -5.57 0.58 -5.72
N VAL A 174 -6.12 1.79 -5.77
CA VAL A 174 -7.52 2.05 -6.16
C VAL A 174 -7.79 1.56 -7.59
N SER A 175 -6.86 1.76 -8.52
CA SER A 175 -6.99 1.31 -9.92
C SER A 175 -6.96 -0.22 -10.06
N ALA A 176 -6.21 -0.93 -9.21
CA ALA A 176 -6.17 -2.39 -9.21
C ALA A 176 -7.47 -3.02 -8.68
N LEU A 177 -8.23 -2.30 -7.85
CA LEU A 177 -9.50 -2.74 -7.27
C LEU A 177 -10.72 -2.16 -8.00
N GLY A 178 -10.51 -1.18 -8.88
CA GLY A 178 -11.53 -0.54 -9.70
C GLY A 178 -12.41 0.47 -8.96
N LYS A 179 -12.46 0.46 -7.62
CA LYS A 179 -13.28 1.37 -6.81
C LYS A 179 -12.82 1.44 -5.35
N GLU A 180 -12.75 2.64 -4.79
CA GLU A 180 -12.67 2.90 -3.35
C GLU A 180 -13.67 4.03 -3.01
N ASP A 181 -14.68 3.73 -2.20
CA ASP A 181 -15.76 4.64 -1.81
C ASP A 181 -15.53 5.29 -0.43
N GLY A 182 -14.42 4.95 0.24
CA GLY A 182 -14.01 5.56 1.49
C GLY A 182 -13.07 4.68 2.33
N LYS A 183 -12.51 5.28 3.38
CA LYS A 183 -11.61 4.62 4.34
C LYS A 183 -12.23 4.63 5.74
N PHE A 184 -12.15 3.52 6.45
CA PHE A 184 -12.55 3.48 7.87
C PHE A 184 -11.67 4.43 8.71
N PRO A 185 -12.21 5.11 9.73
CA PRO A 185 -13.58 5.02 10.24
C PRO A 185 -14.61 5.75 9.35
N LEU A 186 -15.73 5.09 9.06
CA LEU A 186 -16.80 5.61 8.21
C LEU A 186 -17.85 6.35 9.06
N THR A 187 -18.41 7.45 8.57
CA THR A 187 -19.58 8.13 9.17
C THR A 187 -20.90 7.49 8.73
N GLU A 188 -20.92 7.01 7.50
CA GLU A 188 -21.99 6.25 6.88
C GLU A 188 -21.38 5.28 5.86
N ALA A 189 -22.12 4.23 5.51
CA ALA A 189 -21.73 3.29 4.48
C ALA A 189 -22.94 2.96 3.60
N VAL A 190 -22.72 2.83 2.29
CA VAL A 190 -23.77 2.48 1.33
C VAL A 190 -23.59 1.04 0.90
N LYS A 191 -24.68 0.28 0.85
CA LYS A 191 -24.67 -1.10 0.35
C LYS A 191 -24.06 -1.17 -1.05
N GLY A 192 -23.13 -2.10 -1.25
CA GLY A 192 -22.42 -2.33 -2.52
C GLY A 192 -21.15 -1.50 -2.70
N ASN A 193 -20.91 -0.49 -1.87
CA ASN A 193 -19.68 0.29 -1.91
C ASN A 193 -18.50 -0.44 -1.27
N VAL A 194 -17.29 -0.09 -1.71
CA VAL A 194 -16.03 -0.72 -1.29
C VAL A 194 -15.25 0.24 -0.40
N TYR A 195 -14.85 -0.24 0.78
CA TYR A 195 -14.19 0.54 1.80
C TYR A 195 -12.86 -0.09 2.21
N TYR A 196 -11.83 0.74 2.41
CA TYR A 196 -10.51 0.29 2.83
C TYR A 196 -10.33 0.40 4.34
N PHE A 197 -9.89 -0.68 4.98
CA PHE A 197 -9.53 -0.68 6.39
C PHE A 197 -8.01 -0.68 6.57
N THR A 198 -7.49 0.46 7.05
CA THR A 198 -6.05 0.68 7.26
C THR A 198 -5.45 -0.28 8.30
N GLY A 199 -6.24 -0.72 9.28
CA GLY A 199 -5.77 -1.56 10.39
C GLY A 199 -5.24 -2.93 9.93
N ASN A 200 -5.83 -3.52 8.90
CA ASN A 200 -5.38 -4.82 8.35
C ASN A 200 -5.06 -4.78 6.86
N LYS A 201 -5.09 -3.60 6.24
CA LYS A 201 -4.77 -3.36 4.82
C LYS A 201 -5.64 -4.17 3.86
N LYS A 202 -6.93 -4.32 4.17
CA LYS A 202 -7.89 -5.06 3.35
C LYS A 202 -9.06 -4.20 2.90
N PHE A 203 -9.68 -4.63 1.80
CA PHE A 203 -10.86 -4.00 1.22
C PHE A 203 -12.12 -4.78 1.57
N TYR A 204 -13.18 -4.04 1.83
CA TYR A 204 -14.45 -4.57 2.30
C TYR A 204 -15.61 -4.03 1.48
N ILE A 205 -16.48 -4.92 0.99
CA ILE A 205 -17.76 -4.52 0.41
C ILE A 205 -18.82 -4.41 1.51
N CYS A 206 -19.59 -3.32 1.50
CA CYS A 206 -20.69 -3.12 2.41
C CYS A 206 -21.91 -3.96 1.97
N LYS A 207 -22.38 -4.85 2.84
CA LYS A 207 -23.55 -5.72 2.59
C LYS A 207 -24.88 -5.01 2.87
N GLU A 208 -24.88 -4.05 3.79
CA GLU A 208 -26.06 -3.33 4.26
C GLU A 208 -25.71 -1.89 4.61
N SER A 209 -26.47 -0.92 4.08
CA SER A 209 -26.21 0.51 4.31
C SER A 209 -26.24 0.83 5.81
N GLN A 210 -25.25 1.58 6.28
CA GLN A 210 -25.10 2.01 7.67
C GLN A 210 -25.23 3.53 7.74
N ASN A 211 -26.20 4.04 8.52
CA ASN A 211 -26.37 5.48 8.77
C ASN A 211 -25.75 5.89 10.11
N ARG A 212 -24.69 5.19 10.53
CA ARG A 212 -23.99 5.41 11.80
C ARG A 212 -22.49 5.31 11.59
N ARG A 213 -21.73 5.88 12.53
CA ARG A 213 -20.29 5.76 12.55
C ARG A 213 -19.87 4.29 12.74
N VAL A 214 -18.97 3.82 11.86
CA VAL A 214 -18.37 2.49 11.92
C VAL A 214 -16.85 2.63 11.90
N SER A 215 -16.21 2.35 13.03
CA SER A 215 -14.76 2.55 13.16
C SER A 215 -13.91 1.42 12.57
N VAL A 216 -14.43 0.20 12.61
CA VAL A 216 -13.77 -1.03 12.11
C VAL A 216 -14.81 -1.88 11.37
N PRO A 217 -14.41 -2.68 10.36
CA PRO A 217 -15.33 -3.58 9.68
C PRO A 217 -16.04 -4.52 10.65
N ASP A 218 -17.36 -4.55 10.62
CA ASP A 218 -18.21 -5.43 11.42
C ASP A 218 -18.96 -6.44 10.55
N GLY A 219 -19.96 -7.13 11.12
CA GLY A 219 -20.77 -8.12 10.41
C GLY A 219 -21.49 -7.61 9.16
N ASN A 220 -21.59 -6.29 8.94
CA ASN A 220 -22.20 -5.69 7.75
C ASN A 220 -21.21 -5.50 6.59
N PHE A 221 -19.94 -5.83 6.80
CA PHE A 221 -18.88 -5.72 5.80
C PHE A 221 -18.34 -7.11 5.45
N GLU A 222 -17.89 -7.29 4.22
CA GLU A 222 -17.30 -8.54 3.75
C GLU A 222 -16.02 -8.27 2.99
N GLU A 223 -14.97 -9.05 3.29
CA GLU A 223 -13.68 -8.88 2.64
C GLU A 223 -13.75 -9.27 1.16
N LEU A 224 -13.26 -8.38 0.30
CA LEU A 224 -13.39 -8.51 -1.15
C LEU A 224 -12.72 -9.77 -1.70
N SER A 225 -11.60 -10.20 -1.10
CA SER A 225 -10.86 -11.42 -1.48
C SER A 225 -11.67 -12.71 -1.29
N ILE A 226 -12.68 -12.69 -0.42
CA ILE A 226 -13.53 -13.84 -0.09
C ILE A 226 -14.88 -13.76 -0.82
N TRP A 227 -15.32 -12.54 -1.15
CA TRP A 227 -16.67 -12.26 -1.67
C TRP A 227 -17.03 -13.05 -2.94
N GLU A 228 -16.20 -13.04 -3.98
CA GLU A 228 -16.52 -13.76 -5.22
C GLU A 228 -16.57 -15.27 -5.03
N ASN A 229 -15.62 -15.81 -4.25
CA ASN A 229 -15.55 -17.24 -3.96
C ASN A 229 -16.77 -17.70 -3.15
N ARG A 230 -17.18 -16.91 -2.16
CA ARG A 230 -18.41 -17.17 -1.41
C ARG A 230 -19.64 -17.12 -2.31
N LYS A 231 -19.77 -16.13 -3.20
CA LYS A 231 -20.89 -16.07 -4.15
C LYS A 231 -20.95 -17.29 -5.06
N ARG A 232 -19.80 -17.75 -5.56
CA ARG A 232 -19.71 -19.00 -6.35
C ARG A 232 -20.14 -20.21 -5.53
N LEU A 233 -19.76 -20.26 -4.25
CA LEU A 233 -20.12 -21.34 -3.34
C LEU A 233 -21.61 -21.34 -2.98
N GLU A 234 -22.20 -20.18 -2.67
CA GLU A 234 -23.63 -20.04 -2.38
C GLU A 234 -24.50 -20.43 -3.58
N ASN A 235 -24.02 -20.20 -4.81
CA ASN A 235 -24.69 -20.60 -6.04
C ASN A 235 -24.25 -21.97 -6.59
N LEU A 236 -23.42 -22.72 -5.85
CA LEU A 236 -22.91 -24.02 -6.30
C LEU A 236 -24.03 -25.07 -6.40
N ILE A 237 -25.01 -25.00 -5.49
CA ILE A 237 -26.10 -25.96 -5.36
C ILE A 237 -27.43 -25.26 -5.61
N SER A 238 -28.27 -25.83 -6.48
CA SER A 238 -29.65 -25.37 -6.67
C SER A 238 -30.62 -26.54 -6.85
N SER A 239 -31.84 -26.39 -6.36
CA SER A 239 -32.90 -27.41 -6.48
C SER A 239 -34.19 -26.80 -7.03
N ARG A 240 -34.89 -27.53 -7.90
CA ARG A 240 -36.22 -27.13 -8.39
C ARG A 240 -37.11 -28.33 -8.69
N ASN A 241 -38.42 -28.11 -8.68
CA ASN A 241 -39.42 -29.09 -9.07
C ASN A 241 -40.10 -28.68 -10.38
N GLU A 242 -40.26 -29.62 -11.31
CA GLU A 242 -40.93 -29.45 -12.59
C GLU A 242 -41.91 -30.61 -12.81
N GLY A 243 -43.16 -30.44 -12.37
CA GLY A 243 -44.16 -31.51 -12.44
C GLY A 243 -43.79 -32.68 -11.54
N ARG A 244 -43.47 -33.85 -12.13
CA ARG A 244 -43.05 -35.07 -11.41
C ARG A 244 -41.53 -35.19 -11.26
N ASN A 245 -40.79 -34.17 -11.66
CA ASN A 245 -39.34 -34.17 -11.68
C ASN A 245 -38.81 -33.27 -10.56
N THR A 246 -37.91 -33.79 -9.72
CA THR A 246 -37.12 -33.02 -8.76
C THR A 246 -35.68 -33.00 -9.22
N ILE A 247 -35.13 -31.80 -9.45
CA ILE A 247 -33.82 -31.61 -10.06
C ILE A 247 -32.92 -30.92 -9.06
N LEU A 248 -31.83 -31.57 -8.69
CA LEU A 248 -30.75 -31.03 -7.87
C LEU A 248 -29.50 -30.86 -8.74
N LYS A 249 -28.99 -29.63 -8.83
CA LYS A 249 -27.77 -29.30 -9.56
C LYS A 249 -26.66 -28.95 -8.57
N ILE A 250 -25.47 -29.53 -8.76
CA ILE A 250 -24.25 -29.26 -8.01
C ILE A 250 -23.14 -29.00 -9.02
N GLY A 251 -22.85 -27.72 -9.31
CA GLY A 251 -21.94 -27.34 -10.40
C GLY A 251 -22.40 -27.91 -11.74
N ASN A 252 -21.60 -28.82 -12.33
CA ASN A 252 -21.93 -29.50 -13.59
C ASN A 252 -22.63 -30.86 -13.42
N VAL A 253 -22.76 -31.35 -12.18
CA VAL A 253 -23.47 -32.60 -11.89
C VAL A 253 -24.93 -32.26 -11.66
N VAL A 254 -25.83 -33.03 -12.28
CA VAL A 254 -27.27 -32.95 -12.05
C VAL A 254 -27.78 -34.32 -11.61
N ILE A 255 -28.61 -34.30 -10.57
CA ILE A 255 -29.40 -35.43 -10.09
C ILE A 255 -30.85 -35.08 -10.41
N GLU A 256 -31.49 -35.89 -11.25
CA GLU A 256 -32.89 -35.73 -11.60
C GLU A 256 -33.67 -36.96 -11.13
N ASN A 257 -34.56 -36.72 -10.17
CA ASN A 257 -35.50 -37.72 -9.67
C ASN A 257 -36.84 -37.56 -10.37
N ILE A 258 -37.44 -38.65 -10.84
CA ILE A 258 -38.70 -38.67 -11.57
C ILE A 258 -39.62 -39.72 -10.95
N THR A 259 -40.79 -39.31 -10.47
CA THR A 259 -41.79 -40.25 -9.93
C THR A 259 -42.81 -40.62 -11.00
N ILE A 260 -42.95 -41.91 -11.29
CA ILE A 260 -43.91 -42.44 -12.27
C ILE A 260 -44.95 -43.32 -11.55
N PRO A 261 -46.26 -42.95 -11.60
CA PRO A 261 -47.31 -43.70 -10.94
C PRO A 261 -47.52 -45.09 -11.56
N GLY A 262 -48.17 -45.95 -10.78
CA GLY A 262 -48.33 -47.38 -11.03
C GLY A 262 -49.25 -47.79 -12.20
N THR A 263 -48.67 -48.44 -13.21
CA THR A 263 -49.36 -49.18 -14.29
C THR A 263 -48.54 -50.41 -14.72
N VAL A 264 -49.15 -51.53 -15.11
CA VAL A 264 -48.35 -52.68 -15.62
C VAL A 264 -47.79 -52.39 -17.03
N GLY A 265 -46.58 -52.88 -17.33
CA GLY A 265 -46.02 -52.87 -18.67
C GLY A 265 -44.87 -51.88 -18.87
N ILE A 266 -44.64 -51.48 -20.13
CA ILE A 266 -43.60 -50.51 -20.50
C ILE A 266 -44.08 -49.10 -20.12
N ARG A 267 -43.27 -48.41 -19.34
CA ARG A 267 -43.50 -47.02 -18.93
C ARG A 267 -42.40 -46.11 -19.45
N THR A 268 -42.73 -44.84 -19.68
CA THR A 268 -41.78 -43.82 -20.15
C THR A 268 -41.67 -42.70 -19.13
N ALA A 269 -40.46 -42.41 -18.71
CA ALA A 269 -40.13 -41.20 -17.96
C ALA A 269 -39.54 -40.14 -18.87
N ILE A 270 -39.97 -38.90 -18.72
CA ILE A 270 -39.49 -37.76 -19.49
C ILE A 270 -38.54 -36.95 -18.62
N LEU A 271 -37.30 -36.82 -19.06
CA LEU A 271 -36.28 -36.03 -18.40
C LEU A 271 -36.42 -34.56 -18.80
N LYS A 272 -36.30 -33.67 -17.82
CA LYS A 272 -36.26 -32.22 -18.01
C LYS A 272 -34.83 -31.75 -18.27
N THR A 273 -33.85 -32.41 -17.67
CA THR A 273 -32.43 -32.09 -17.87
C THR A 273 -31.92 -32.63 -19.20
N SER A 274 -31.19 -31.78 -19.94
CA SER A 274 -30.45 -32.19 -21.12
C SER A 274 -29.04 -32.62 -20.70
N PHE A 275 -28.88 -33.89 -20.33
CA PHE A 275 -27.57 -34.44 -19.97
C PHE A 275 -26.65 -34.54 -21.20
N LYS A 276 -25.35 -34.29 -21.00
CA LYS A 276 -24.28 -34.59 -21.97
C LYS A 276 -23.66 -35.96 -21.73
N ASN A 277 -23.62 -36.39 -20.47
CA ASN A 277 -23.10 -37.69 -20.06
C ASN A 277 -23.94 -38.22 -18.90
N ILE A 278 -24.28 -39.51 -18.93
CA ILE A 278 -25.00 -40.20 -17.85
C ILE A 278 -23.99 -41.02 -17.06
N ILE A 279 -23.92 -40.79 -15.75
CA ILE A 279 -23.05 -41.51 -14.83
C ILE A 279 -23.80 -42.72 -14.27
N SER A 280 -25.05 -42.55 -13.86
CA SER A 280 -25.86 -43.61 -13.27
C SER A 280 -27.35 -43.38 -13.53
N VAL A 281 -28.08 -44.48 -13.65
CA VAL A 281 -29.54 -44.52 -13.67
C VAL A 281 -29.98 -45.63 -12.72
N SER A 282 -30.86 -45.31 -11.77
CA SER A 282 -31.43 -46.30 -10.85
C SER A 282 -32.94 -46.21 -10.82
N LEU A 283 -33.58 -47.36 -10.64
CA LEU A 283 -35.01 -47.49 -10.41
C LEU A 283 -35.23 -47.91 -8.96
N THR A 284 -36.04 -47.16 -8.23
CA THR A 284 -36.49 -47.50 -6.87
C THR A 284 -38.00 -47.60 -6.89
N SER A 285 -38.58 -48.64 -6.29
CA SER A 285 -40.02 -48.80 -6.23
C SER A 285 -40.52 -48.99 -4.82
N TYR A 286 -41.73 -48.53 -4.55
CA TYR A 286 -42.46 -48.84 -3.31
C TYR A 286 -43.53 -49.86 -3.61
N ILE A 287 -43.54 -50.96 -2.84
CA ILE A 287 -44.62 -51.95 -2.92
C ILE A 287 -45.95 -51.28 -2.55
N THR A 288 -47.00 -51.58 -3.30
CA THR A 288 -48.33 -51.09 -2.96
C THR A 288 -48.93 -51.99 -1.87
N TYR A 289 -49.66 -51.40 -0.92
CA TYR A 289 -50.34 -52.18 0.12
C TYR A 289 -51.31 -53.19 -0.51
N GLY A 290 -51.14 -54.48 -0.19
CA GLY A 290 -51.92 -55.58 -0.77
C GLY A 290 -51.33 -56.22 -2.04
N GLN A 291 -50.13 -55.83 -2.46
CA GLN A 291 -49.44 -56.47 -3.60
C GLN A 291 -49.04 -57.92 -3.26
N GLN A 292 -49.38 -58.86 -4.14
CA GLN A 292 -49.19 -60.31 -3.94
C GLN A 292 -48.07 -60.92 -4.80
N VAL A 293 -47.42 -60.11 -5.65
CA VAL A 293 -46.33 -60.53 -6.53
C VAL A 293 -45.10 -59.67 -6.32
N ASP A 294 -43.92 -60.28 -6.48
CA ASP A 294 -42.64 -59.59 -6.37
C ASP A 294 -42.52 -58.48 -7.44
N SER A 295 -42.03 -57.32 -7.00
CA SER A 295 -41.77 -56.18 -7.87
C SER A 295 -40.49 -56.42 -8.66
N ILE A 296 -40.60 -56.54 -9.99
CA ILE A 296 -39.45 -56.56 -10.91
C ILE A 296 -39.49 -55.30 -11.76
N GLN A 297 -38.36 -54.59 -11.83
CA GLN A 297 -38.13 -53.53 -12.81
C GLN A 297 -36.88 -53.82 -13.63
N SER A 298 -36.91 -53.45 -14.91
CA SER A 298 -35.72 -53.42 -15.75
C SER A 298 -35.72 -52.16 -16.61
N ILE A 299 -34.58 -51.51 -16.68
CA ILE A 299 -34.33 -50.45 -17.65
C ILE A 299 -34.33 -51.10 -19.04
N HIS A 300 -35.05 -50.47 -19.99
CA HIS A 300 -35.11 -50.93 -21.37
C HIS A 300 -34.12 -50.19 -22.27
N ASP A 301 -33.88 -48.90 -22.01
CA ASP A 301 -33.10 -48.03 -22.90
C ASP A 301 -31.64 -47.87 -22.47
N SER A 302 -30.75 -47.69 -23.46
CA SER A 302 -29.34 -47.39 -23.23
C SER A 302 -29.11 -45.90 -22.91
N ASN A 303 -27.98 -45.57 -22.30
CA ASN A 303 -27.61 -44.18 -22.03
C ASN A 303 -27.64 -43.30 -23.28
N SER A 304 -27.20 -43.81 -24.45
CA SER A 304 -27.26 -43.08 -25.72
C SER A 304 -28.68 -42.71 -26.12
N TYR A 305 -29.64 -43.61 -25.92
CA TYR A 305 -31.05 -43.32 -26.20
C TYR A 305 -31.57 -42.21 -25.28
N ILE A 306 -31.27 -42.29 -23.98
CA ILE A 306 -31.71 -41.31 -22.98
C ILE A 306 -31.17 -39.92 -23.30
N LEU A 307 -29.88 -39.82 -23.66
CA LEU A 307 -29.24 -38.56 -24.04
C LEU A 307 -29.91 -37.90 -25.26
N SER A 308 -30.22 -38.69 -26.30
CA SER A 308 -30.81 -38.16 -27.53
C SER A 308 -32.30 -37.82 -27.40
N ASN A 309 -33.06 -38.62 -26.64
CA ASN A 309 -34.53 -38.51 -26.60
C ASN A 309 -35.06 -37.82 -25.34
N LYS A 310 -34.20 -37.56 -24.35
CA LYS A 310 -34.57 -37.06 -23.01
C LYS A 310 -35.69 -37.90 -22.39
N SER A 311 -35.65 -39.20 -22.60
CA SER A 311 -36.64 -40.13 -22.10
C SER A 311 -36.02 -41.47 -21.73
N LEU A 312 -36.65 -42.16 -20.79
CA LEU A 312 -36.23 -43.46 -20.31
C LEU A 312 -37.43 -44.40 -20.28
N ARG A 313 -37.37 -45.50 -21.02
CA ARG A 313 -38.34 -46.58 -20.92
C ARG A 313 -37.85 -47.66 -19.96
N PHE A 314 -38.78 -48.19 -19.19
CA PHE A 314 -38.54 -49.28 -18.26
C PHE A 314 -39.78 -50.17 -18.16
N TYR A 315 -39.55 -51.45 -17.87
CA TYR A 315 -40.61 -52.42 -17.67
C TYR A 315 -40.92 -52.61 -16.19
N CYS A 316 -42.21 -52.73 -15.86
CA CYS A 316 -42.69 -53.10 -14.53
C CYS A 316 -43.72 -54.25 -14.61
N ASN A 317 -43.55 -55.28 -13.77
CA ASN A 317 -44.49 -56.40 -13.65
C ASN A 317 -45.68 -56.13 -12.68
N GLY A 318 -45.89 -54.87 -12.28
CA GLY A 318 -46.96 -54.52 -11.34
C GLY A 318 -47.33 -53.04 -11.38
N ASN A 319 -48.27 -52.66 -10.51
CA ASN A 319 -48.80 -51.30 -10.38
C ASN A 319 -48.06 -50.46 -9.32
N GLN A 320 -46.80 -50.79 -9.01
CA GLN A 320 -45.99 -49.99 -8.09
C GLN A 320 -45.63 -48.64 -8.69
N THR A 321 -45.63 -47.59 -7.88
CA THR A 321 -44.98 -46.32 -8.21
C THR A 321 -43.47 -46.52 -8.25
N VAL A 322 -42.81 -45.97 -9.27
CA VAL A 322 -41.36 -46.08 -9.47
C VAL A 322 -40.75 -44.69 -9.49
N ASP A 323 -39.78 -44.49 -8.60
CA ASP A 323 -38.88 -43.35 -8.60
C ASP A 323 -37.63 -43.69 -9.43
N ILE A 324 -37.29 -42.80 -10.34
CA ILE A 324 -36.14 -42.93 -11.23
C ILE A 324 -35.16 -41.85 -10.83
N CYS A 325 -33.93 -42.23 -10.53
CA CYS A 325 -32.85 -41.29 -10.30
C CYS A 325 -31.86 -41.36 -11.46
N VAL A 326 -31.69 -40.24 -12.16
CA VAL A 326 -30.69 -40.07 -13.22
C VAL A 326 -29.62 -39.11 -12.71
N ILE A 327 -28.37 -39.58 -12.67
CA ILE A 327 -27.21 -38.78 -12.29
C ILE A 327 -26.32 -38.62 -13.52
N GLY A 328 -25.97 -37.38 -13.86
CA GLY A 328 -25.16 -37.10 -15.02
C GLY A 328 -24.54 -35.70 -15.04
N LEU A 329 -23.81 -35.40 -16.11
CA LEU A 329 -23.18 -34.11 -16.37
C LEU A 329 -23.94 -33.34 -17.44
N ILE A 330 -24.00 -32.01 -17.32
CA ILE A 330 -24.66 -31.09 -18.26
C ILE A 330 -23.70 -30.22 -19.08
#